data_AF-A0A7L4PIE1-F1
#
_entry.id   AF-A0A7L4PIE1-F1
#
_cell.length_a   1.000
_cell.length_b   1.000
_cell.length_c   1.000
_cell.angle_alpha   90.00
_cell.angle_beta   90.00
_cell.angle_gamma   90.00
#
_symmetry.space_group_name_H-M   'P 1'
#
loop_
_entity.id
_entity.type
_entity.pdbx_description
1 polymer ?
#
loop_
_entity_poly.entity_id
_entity_poly.type
_entity_poly.pdbx_seq_one_letter_code
_entity_poly.pdbx_strand_id
1 'polypeptide(L)'
;MKEIESLQEWTGVIGGAGEIGMCGLGLQTTGQDPLASKIRLACVALPDRGVCAADLFRLGSDALDELAVLMEDDRVMKVMHEAKVGLAFLQAKLGRRLKFKNVFDIMLASQVCWSGFYDLVPSSSKKNPWKKRPVDHSLEALAERHLGVRLDRSQEALEWSEKPVSRKLIRSAARRAQTLLPLQACFQELIRRNHLERVADIELRAIAPVVEMELSGIYLDEGAARKLAAEKEAALVRAVMDLQASARDWLSSIALS
;
A
#
# COMPACT_ATOMS: atom_id res chain seq x y z
N MET A 1 -13.98 20.56 0.74
CA MET A 1 -13.54 19.58 1.75
C MET A 1 -13.98 20.09 3.10
N LYS A 2 -14.58 19.22 3.92
CA LYS A 2 -15.00 19.51 5.29
C LYS A 2 -14.01 18.86 6.26
N GLU A 3 -13.45 19.63 7.20
CA GLU A 3 -12.69 19.06 8.32
C GLU A 3 -13.68 18.64 9.41
N ILE A 4 -13.52 17.44 9.96
CA ILE A 4 -14.43 16.84 10.93
C ILE A 4 -14.00 17.23 12.33
N GLU A 5 -14.89 17.94 13.05
CA GLU A 5 -14.60 18.57 14.34
C GLU A 5 -15.01 17.77 15.56
N SER A 6 -15.92 16.81 15.40
CA SER A 6 -16.41 15.97 16.49
C SER A 6 -16.67 14.54 16.03
N LEU A 7 -16.79 13.63 17.01
CA LEU A 7 -17.17 12.26 16.73
C LEU A 7 -18.57 12.17 16.11
N GLN A 8 -19.53 13.01 16.54
CA GLN A 8 -20.87 13.05 15.95
C GLN A 8 -20.84 13.38 14.45
N GLU A 9 -20.00 14.32 14.04
CA GLU A 9 -19.81 14.62 12.61
C GLU A 9 -19.18 13.43 11.87
N TRP A 10 -18.23 12.75 12.50
CA TRP A 10 -17.60 11.56 11.95
C TRP A 10 -18.61 10.42 11.74
N THR A 11 -19.42 10.13 12.75
CA THR A 11 -20.52 9.15 12.67
C THR A 11 -21.46 9.47 11.52
N GLY A 12 -21.79 10.75 11.31
CA GLY A 12 -22.62 11.18 10.19
C GLY A 12 -21.98 10.92 8.82
N VAL A 13 -20.65 11.07 8.69
CA VAL A 13 -19.91 10.75 7.46
C VAL A 13 -19.91 9.24 7.19
N ILE A 14 -19.64 8.43 8.21
CA ILE A 14 -19.64 6.97 8.10
C ILE A 14 -21.04 6.44 7.79
N GLY A 15 -22.07 6.97 8.45
CA GLY A 15 -23.48 6.69 8.15
C GLY A 15 -23.85 7.06 6.71
N GLY A 16 -23.39 8.22 6.22
CA GLY A 16 -23.58 8.62 4.83
C GLY A 16 -22.93 7.68 3.81
N ALA A 17 -21.77 7.10 4.12
CA ALA A 17 -21.19 6.04 3.29
C ALA A 17 -22.08 4.79 3.24
N GLY A 18 -22.68 4.44 4.38
CA GLY A 18 -23.67 3.37 4.51
C GLY A 18 -24.94 3.59 3.68
N GLU A 19 -25.51 4.79 3.74
CA GLU A 19 -26.70 5.18 2.95
C GLU A 19 -26.45 5.10 1.44
N ILE A 20 -25.27 5.54 1.00
CA ILE A 20 -24.91 5.58 -0.43
C ILE A 20 -24.47 4.20 -0.94
N GLY A 21 -23.92 3.35 -0.06
CA GLY A 21 -23.35 2.05 -0.42
C GLY A 21 -21.95 2.15 -1.04
N MET A 22 -21.30 3.32 -1.00
CA MET A 22 -19.95 3.51 -1.51
C MET A 22 -19.25 4.73 -0.91
N CYS A 23 -17.94 4.62 -0.68
CA CYS A 23 -17.08 5.75 -0.35
C CYS A 23 -15.65 5.55 -0.87
N GLY A 24 -14.95 6.66 -1.15
CA GLY A 24 -13.50 6.67 -1.31
C GLY A 24 -12.84 6.85 0.05
N LEU A 25 -11.87 6.01 0.41
CA LEU A 25 -11.16 6.08 1.69
C LEU A 25 -9.66 6.23 1.44
N GLY A 26 -9.11 7.36 1.88
CA GLY A 26 -7.67 7.60 1.94
C GLY A 26 -7.20 7.70 3.40
N LEU A 27 -6.12 7.02 3.74
CA LEU A 27 -5.49 7.10 5.06
C LEU A 27 -4.12 7.74 4.95
N GLN A 28 -3.72 8.50 5.95
CA GLN A 28 -2.36 9.05 6.08
C GLN A 28 -1.76 8.60 7.41
N THR A 29 -0.51 8.16 7.38
CA THR A 29 0.15 7.50 8.50
C THR A 29 1.44 8.23 8.86
N THR A 30 1.89 8.08 10.11
CA THR A 30 3.14 8.67 10.60
C THR A 30 4.41 7.94 10.13
N GLY A 31 4.26 6.92 9.29
CA GLY A 31 5.33 6.04 8.86
C GLY A 31 4.79 4.87 8.03
N GLN A 32 5.69 3.99 7.57
CA GLN A 32 5.35 2.90 6.65
C GLN A 32 4.97 1.60 7.37
N ASP A 33 5.50 1.36 8.57
CA ASP A 33 5.26 0.13 9.32
C ASP A 33 3.93 0.21 10.11
N PRO A 34 2.93 -0.64 9.80
CA PRO A 34 1.65 -0.67 10.53
C PRO A 34 1.79 -1.05 12.01
N LEU A 35 2.83 -1.80 12.39
CA LEU A 35 3.05 -2.20 13.78
C LEU A 35 3.64 -1.04 14.60
N ALA A 36 4.65 -0.35 14.08
CA ALA A 36 5.32 0.75 14.77
C ALA A 36 4.65 2.14 14.61
N SER A 37 3.95 2.39 13.50
CA SER A 37 3.44 3.74 13.14
C SER A 37 1.97 3.91 13.50
N LYS A 38 1.40 5.11 13.32
CA LYS A 38 -0.01 5.41 13.64
C LYS A 38 -0.77 5.98 12.44
N ILE A 39 -2.09 5.82 12.44
CA ILE A 39 -2.98 6.46 11.46
C ILE A 39 -3.29 7.87 11.95
N ARG A 40 -2.91 8.88 11.16
CA ARG A 40 -3.04 10.30 11.52
C ARG A 40 -4.36 10.89 11.03
N LEU A 41 -4.67 10.70 9.75
CA LEU A 41 -5.79 11.32 9.06
C LEU A 41 -6.55 10.28 8.25
N ALA A 42 -7.87 10.33 8.29
CA ALA A 42 -8.74 9.65 7.33
C ALA A 42 -9.45 10.68 6.46
N CYS A 43 -9.44 10.47 5.14
CA CYS A 43 -10.24 11.24 4.20
C CYS A 43 -11.29 10.33 3.57
N VAL A 44 -12.57 10.70 3.74
CA VAL A 44 -13.72 9.99 3.17
C VAL A 44 -14.32 10.84 2.07
N ALA A 45 -14.26 10.35 0.84
CA ALA A 45 -14.96 10.91 -0.31
C ALA A 45 -16.32 10.23 -0.45
N LEU A 46 -17.39 11.02 -0.52
CA LEU A 46 -18.75 10.55 -0.75
C LEU A 46 -19.25 11.07 -2.10
N PRO A 47 -19.95 10.24 -2.90
CA PRO A 47 -20.65 10.72 -4.09
C PRO A 47 -21.50 11.95 -3.79
N ASP A 48 -21.35 12.99 -4.61
CA ASP A 48 -22.10 14.27 -4.55
C ASP A 48 -22.07 15.04 -3.22
N ARG A 49 -21.35 14.56 -2.19
CA ARG A 49 -21.18 15.21 -0.88
C ARG A 49 -19.75 15.69 -0.61
N GLY A 50 -18.83 15.43 -1.54
CA GLY A 50 -17.44 15.89 -1.47
C GLY A 50 -16.58 15.06 -0.52
N VAL A 51 -15.48 15.65 -0.03
CA VAL A 51 -14.50 14.98 0.83
C VAL A 51 -14.54 15.52 2.25
N CYS A 52 -14.61 14.61 3.23
CA CYS A 52 -14.46 14.89 4.64
C CYS A 52 -13.09 14.42 5.13
N ALA A 53 -12.42 15.19 5.99
CA ALA A 53 -11.12 14.86 6.56
C ALA A 53 -11.18 14.84 8.08
N ALA A 54 -10.81 13.71 8.69
CA ALA A 54 -10.88 13.46 10.12
C ALA A 54 -9.48 13.24 10.70
N ASP A 55 -9.10 14.08 11.66
CA ASP A 55 -7.90 13.90 12.48
C ASP A 55 -8.16 12.82 13.53
N LEU A 56 -7.59 11.63 13.33
CA LEU A 56 -7.86 10.47 14.19
C LEU A 56 -7.13 10.54 15.53
N PHE A 57 -6.08 11.37 15.68
CA PHE A 57 -5.52 11.56 17.03
C PHE A 57 -6.40 12.47 17.87
N ARG A 58 -7.14 13.39 17.23
CA ARG A 58 -8.12 14.23 17.92
C ARG A 58 -9.38 13.44 18.26
N LEU A 59 -9.90 12.65 17.32
CA LEU A 59 -11.15 11.90 17.51
C LEU A 59 -10.99 10.64 18.37
N GLY A 60 -9.79 10.08 18.46
CA GLY A 60 -9.50 8.94 19.33
C GLY A 60 -9.92 7.57 18.76
N SER A 61 -10.00 6.57 19.63
CA SER A 61 -10.28 5.17 19.28
C SER A 61 -11.65 4.96 18.66
N ASP A 62 -12.67 5.70 19.12
CA ASP A 62 -14.05 5.52 18.66
C ASP A 62 -14.17 5.76 17.15
N ALA A 63 -13.40 6.72 16.61
CA ALA A 63 -13.35 6.95 15.17
C ALA A 63 -12.70 5.80 14.38
N LEU A 64 -11.73 5.09 14.99
CA LEU A 64 -11.15 3.88 14.40
C LEU A 64 -12.14 2.71 14.46
N ASP A 65 -12.92 2.58 15.53
CA ASP A 65 -13.96 1.57 15.67
C ASP A 65 -15.05 1.75 14.60
N GLU A 66 -15.45 3.00 14.32
CA GLU A 66 -16.39 3.30 13.22
C GLU A 66 -15.82 2.94 11.84
N LEU A 67 -14.51 3.17 11.61
CA LEU A 67 -13.84 2.67 10.39
C LEU A 67 -13.85 1.15 10.35
N ALA A 68 -13.66 0.46 11.47
CA ALA A 68 -13.72 -0.99 11.55
C ALA A 68 -15.10 -1.50 11.09
N VAL A 69 -16.18 -0.89 11.61
CA VAL A 69 -17.56 -1.21 11.22
C VAL A 69 -17.76 -1.00 9.71
N LEU A 70 -17.34 0.15 9.17
CA LEU A 70 -17.41 0.44 7.73
C LEU A 70 -16.65 -0.60 6.90
N MET A 71 -15.46 -0.99 7.35
CA MET A 71 -14.61 -1.95 6.65
C MET A 71 -15.19 -3.37 6.63
N GLU A 72 -15.99 -3.73 7.64
CA GLU A 72 -16.65 -5.05 7.75
C GLU A 72 -18.04 -5.09 7.09
N ASP A 73 -18.63 -3.94 6.73
CA ASP A 73 -19.91 -3.85 6.01
C ASP A 73 -19.76 -4.22 4.52
N ASP A 74 -20.39 -5.30 4.08
CA ASP A 74 -20.31 -5.77 2.69
C ASP A 74 -21.18 -4.96 1.71
N ARG A 75 -22.16 -4.22 2.21
CA ARG A 75 -23.06 -3.37 1.41
C ARG A 75 -22.37 -2.11 0.92
N VAL A 76 -21.28 -1.71 1.57
CA VAL A 76 -20.52 -0.49 1.24
C VAL A 76 -19.25 -0.85 0.48
N MET A 77 -19.11 -0.33 -0.73
CA MET A 77 -17.85 -0.41 -1.47
C MET A 77 -16.84 0.62 -0.95
N LYS A 78 -15.69 0.15 -0.46
CA LYS A 78 -14.58 1.01 -0.04
C LYS A 78 -13.57 1.11 -1.17
N VAL A 79 -13.55 2.26 -1.82
CA VAL A 79 -12.60 2.55 -2.89
C VAL A 79 -11.33 3.12 -2.29
N MET A 80 -10.21 2.43 -2.49
CA MET A 80 -8.91 2.82 -1.95
C MET A 80 -7.84 2.74 -3.05
N HIS A 81 -6.72 3.42 -2.86
CA HIS A 81 -5.51 3.18 -3.65
C HIS A 81 -4.49 2.52 -2.72
N GLU A 82 -3.93 1.39 -3.14
CA GLU A 82 -3.01 0.58 -2.31
C GLU A 82 -3.65 0.16 -0.97
N ALA A 83 -4.84 -0.42 -1.07
CA ALA A 83 -5.72 -0.76 0.05
C ALA A 83 -5.01 -1.59 1.12
N LYS A 84 -4.20 -2.58 0.70
CA LYS A 84 -3.46 -3.48 1.60
C LYS A 84 -2.75 -2.73 2.73
N VAL A 85 -2.06 -1.62 2.43
CA VAL A 85 -1.33 -0.84 3.42
C VAL A 85 -2.29 -0.25 4.45
N GLY A 86 -3.34 0.45 3.99
CA GLY A 86 -4.33 1.05 4.89
C GLY A 86 -5.05 0.01 5.77
N LEU A 87 -5.39 -1.15 5.20
CA LEU A 87 -6.06 -2.23 5.91
C LEU A 87 -5.15 -2.88 6.98
N ALA A 88 -3.86 -3.07 6.68
CA ALA A 88 -2.90 -3.55 7.66
C ALA A 88 -2.77 -2.60 8.86
N PHE A 89 -2.76 -1.28 8.61
CA PHE A 89 -2.78 -0.27 9.66
C PHE A 89 -4.03 -0.36 10.54
N LEU A 90 -5.22 -0.45 9.94
CA LEU A 90 -6.48 -0.55 10.69
C LEU A 90 -6.48 -1.79 11.58
N GLN A 91 -6.17 -2.97 11.03
CA GLN A 91 -6.12 -4.23 11.77
C GLN A 91 -5.10 -4.18 12.92
N ALA A 92 -3.90 -3.66 12.66
CA ALA A 92 -2.86 -3.54 13.68
C ALA A 92 -3.27 -2.59 14.82
N LYS A 93 -3.90 -1.44 14.52
CA LYS A 93 -4.29 -0.47 15.56
C LYS A 93 -5.50 -0.92 16.37
N LEU A 94 -6.42 -1.68 15.77
CA LEU A 94 -7.59 -2.21 16.47
C LEU A 94 -7.27 -3.47 17.29
N GLY A 95 -6.09 -4.09 17.07
CA GLY A 95 -5.65 -5.25 17.85
C GLY A 95 -6.52 -6.50 17.68
N ARG A 96 -7.35 -6.55 16.64
CA ARG A 96 -8.24 -7.68 16.32
C ARG A 96 -8.25 -7.93 14.82
N ARG A 97 -8.51 -9.18 14.43
CA ARG A 97 -8.76 -9.52 13.02
C ARG A 97 -10.02 -8.81 12.51
N LEU A 98 -9.90 -8.12 11.38
CA LEU A 98 -11.03 -7.51 10.68
C LEU A 98 -11.47 -8.38 9.51
N LYS A 99 -12.78 -8.49 9.30
CA LYS A 99 -13.35 -9.14 8.13
C LYS A 99 -13.54 -8.11 7.02
N PHE A 100 -12.46 -7.71 6.35
CA PHE A 100 -12.56 -6.74 5.24
C PHE A 100 -13.52 -7.24 4.15
N LYS A 101 -14.52 -6.42 3.80
CA LYS A 101 -15.51 -6.70 2.75
C LYS A 101 -15.52 -5.62 1.69
N ASN A 102 -15.86 -5.99 0.45
CA ASN A 102 -16.17 -5.07 -0.65
C ASN A 102 -15.15 -3.90 -0.78
N VAL A 103 -13.87 -4.27 -0.90
CA VAL A 103 -12.77 -3.32 -1.08
C VAL A 103 -12.41 -3.28 -2.56
N PHE A 104 -12.42 -2.09 -3.14
CA PHE A 104 -11.97 -1.83 -4.51
C PHE A 104 -10.65 -1.09 -4.47
N ASP A 105 -9.57 -1.76 -4.85
CA ASP A 105 -8.23 -1.19 -4.94
C ASP A 105 -7.95 -0.72 -6.38
N ILE A 106 -7.80 0.60 -6.52
CA ILE A 106 -7.51 1.27 -7.79
C ILE A 106 -6.18 0.81 -8.39
N MET A 107 -5.16 0.56 -7.56
CA MET A 107 -3.85 0.12 -8.03
C MET A 107 -3.96 -1.27 -8.65
N LEU A 108 -4.63 -2.21 -7.98
CA LEU A 108 -4.85 -3.56 -8.51
C LEU A 108 -5.74 -3.54 -9.75
N ALA A 109 -6.82 -2.77 -9.73
CA ALA A 109 -7.71 -2.62 -10.89
C ALA A 109 -6.94 -2.09 -12.13
N SER A 110 -6.01 -1.14 -11.91
CA SER A 110 -5.13 -0.65 -12.95
C SER A 110 -4.10 -1.69 -13.40
N GLN A 111 -3.49 -2.44 -12.49
CA GLN A 111 -2.55 -3.52 -12.84
C GLN A 111 -3.23 -4.61 -13.68
N VAL A 112 -4.47 -4.98 -13.35
CA VAL A 112 -5.27 -5.93 -14.14
C VAL A 112 -5.50 -5.41 -15.55
N CYS A 113 -5.95 -4.15 -15.69
CA CYS A 113 -6.26 -3.56 -17.00
C CYS A 113 -5.01 -3.32 -17.89
N TRP A 114 -3.83 -3.13 -17.30
CA TRP A 114 -2.57 -2.90 -18.01
C TRP A 114 -1.59 -4.07 -17.90
N SER A 115 -2.07 -5.25 -17.52
CA SER A 115 -1.22 -6.44 -17.40
C SER A 115 -0.52 -6.73 -18.72
N GLY A 116 0.81 -6.89 -18.66
CA GLY A 116 1.65 -7.15 -19.84
C GLY A 116 2.00 -5.91 -20.69
N PHE A 117 1.42 -4.73 -20.40
CA PHE A 117 1.79 -3.50 -21.11
C PHE A 117 3.05 -2.86 -20.51
N TYR A 118 3.92 -2.37 -21.40
CA TYR A 118 5.13 -1.64 -21.04
C TYR A 118 5.60 -0.79 -22.22
N ASP A 119 6.30 0.31 -21.91
CA ASP A 119 7.06 1.04 -22.92
C ASP A 119 8.46 0.42 -23.07
N LEU A 120 9.05 0.54 -24.26
CA LEU A 120 10.48 0.34 -24.44
C LEU A 120 11.19 1.69 -24.33
N VAL A 121 12.10 1.80 -23.37
CA VAL A 121 12.91 3.00 -23.17
C VAL A 121 14.40 2.69 -23.32
N PRO A 122 15.22 3.66 -23.74
CA PRO A 122 16.66 3.47 -23.81
C PRO A 122 17.26 3.02 -22.47
N SER A 123 18.23 2.13 -22.57
CA SER A 123 18.98 1.55 -21.46
C SER A 123 20.45 1.98 -21.54
N SER A 124 21.12 2.02 -20.40
CA SER A 124 22.57 2.29 -20.31
C SER A 124 23.43 1.09 -20.75
N SER A 125 22.83 -0.09 -20.98
CA SER A 125 23.56 -1.29 -21.40
C SER A 125 23.86 -1.28 -22.91
N LYS A 126 25.14 -1.43 -23.26
CA LYS A 126 25.59 -1.60 -24.65
C LYS A 126 25.09 -2.91 -25.29
N LYS A 127 24.84 -3.96 -24.49
CA LYS A 127 24.34 -5.27 -24.96
C LYS A 127 22.81 -5.30 -25.06
N ASN A 128 22.12 -4.55 -24.19
CA ASN A 128 20.66 -4.47 -24.12
C ASN A 128 20.24 -2.99 -24.18
N PRO A 129 20.16 -2.40 -25.40
CA PRO A 129 19.94 -0.96 -25.58
C PRO A 129 18.53 -0.50 -25.19
N TRP A 130 17.59 -1.43 -25.02
CA TRP A 130 16.23 -1.17 -24.60
C TRP A 130 15.92 -1.89 -23.29
N LYS A 131 15.17 -1.22 -22.41
CA LYS A 131 14.58 -1.83 -21.22
C LYS A 131 13.08 -1.62 -21.21
N LYS A 132 12.35 -2.57 -20.62
CA LYS A 132 10.92 -2.45 -20.38
C LYS A 132 10.70 -1.45 -19.24
N ARG A 133 9.85 -0.46 -19.46
CA ARG A 133 9.32 0.42 -18.42
C ARG A 133 7.86 0.01 -18.17
N PRO A 134 7.55 -0.61 -17.03
CA PRO A 134 6.17 -0.95 -16.70
C PRO A 134 5.35 0.33 -16.56
N VAL A 135 4.04 0.18 -16.71
CA VAL A 135 3.08 1.25 -16.50
C VAL A 135 3.15 1.72 -15.04
N ASP A 136 3.14 3.04 -14.81
CA ASP A 136 3.10 3.61 -13.46
C ASP A 136 1.68 3.49 -12.89
N HIS A 137 1.53 2.88 -11.71
CA HIS A 137 0.24 2.67 -11.05
C HIS A 137 0.07 3.53 -9.78
N SER A 138 0.92 4.54 -9.59
CA SER A 138 0.74 5.50 -8.50
C SER A 138 -0.54 6.32 -8.70
N LEU A 139 -1.13 6.80 -7.59
CA LEU A 139 -2.37 7.57 -7.66
C LEU A 139 -2.21 8.82 -8.54
N GLU A 140 -1.04 9.47 -8.54
CA GLU A 140 -0.77 10.65 -9.37
C GLU A 140 -0.75 10.29 -10.86
N ALA A 141 -0.06 9.21 -11.22
CA ALA A 141 0.00 8.76 -12.60
C ALA A 141 -1.38 8.36 -13.13
N LEU A 142 -2.21 7.75 -12.28
CA LEU A 142 -3.58 7.37 -12.64
C LEU A 142 -4.51 8.60 -12.71
N ALA A 143 -4.44 9.51 -11.74
CA ALA A 143 -5.22 10.76 -11.75
C ALA A 143 -4.88 11.64 -12.95
N GLU A 144 -3.60 11.77 -13.33
CA GLU A 144 -3.21 12.55 -14.50
C GLU A 144 -3.69 11.87 -15.79
N ARG A 145 -3.45 10.56 -15.94
CA ARG A 145 -3.79 9.82 -17.16
C ARG A 145 -5.30 9.70 -17.41
N HIS A 146 -6.09 9.46 -16.37
CA HIS A 146 -7.52 9.18 -16.50
C HIS A 146 -8.41 10.38 -16.25
N LEU A 147 -7.99 11.32 -15.39
CA LEU A 147 -8.80 12.48 -15.01
C LEU A 147 -8.21 13.82 -15.47
N GLY A 148 -6.98 13.84 -16.00
CA GLY A 148 -6.27 15.08 -16.28
C GLY A 148 -5.90 15.88 -15.02
N VAL A 149 -5.94 15.24 -13.85
CA VAL A 149 -5.69 15.91 -12.55
C VAL A 149 -4.26 15.66 -12.10
N ARG A 150 -3.46 16.72 -12.00
CA ARG A 150 -2.12 16.65 -11.40
C ARG A 150 -2.18 16.73 -9.88
N LEU A 151 -1.66 15.69 -9.24
CA LEU A 151 -1.48 15.59 -7.79
C LEU A 151 -0.01 15.87 -7.45
N ASP A 152 0.23 16.48 -6.30
CA ASP A 152 1.57 16.88 -5.85
C ASP A 152 2.26 15.71 -5.11
N ARG A 153 3.23 15.07 -5.76
CA ARG A 153 4.01 13.94 -5.19
C ARG A 153 4.88 14.33 -4.00
N SER A 154 5.20 15.61 -3.80
CA SER A 154 6.12 16.03 -2.73
C SER A 154 5.56 15.81 -1.32
N GLN A 155 4.26 15.50 -1.21
CA GLN A 155 3.57 15.48 0.09
C GLN A 155 3.48 14.10 0.75
N GLU A 156 3.80 13.01 0.03
CA GLU A 156 3.94 11.69 0.63
C GLU A 156 5.17 11.58 1.55
N ALA A 157 6.19 12.40 1.29
CA ALA A 157 7.41 12.47 2.09
C ALA A 157 7.30 13.42 3.30
N LEU A 158 6.13 14.07 3.50
CA LEU A 158 5.95 15.05 4.57
C LEU A 158 5.57 14.37 5.89
N GLU A 159 6.06 14.94 6.98
CA GLU A 159 5.93 14.41 8.32
C GLU A 159 4.47 14.53 8.83
N TRP A 160 3.82 13.39 9.04
CA TRP A 160 2.46 13.32 9.61
C TRP A 160 2.46 13.28 11.15
N SER A 161 3.62 13.25 11.79
CA SER A 161 3.75 13.28 13.25
C SER A 161 3.55 14.66 13.87
N GLU A 162 3.53 15.73 13.08
CA GLU A 162 3.34 17.10 13.56
C GLU A 162 1.98 17.34 14.24
N LYS A 163 1.97 18.22 15.25
CA LYS A 163 0.78 18.64 16.00
C LYS A 163 0.76 20.18 16.13
N PRO A 164 -0.24 20.89 15.56
CA PRO A 164 -1.33 20.38 14.71
C PRO A 164 -0.85 20.01 13.29
N VAL A 165 -1.62 19.19 12.56
CA VAL A 165 -1.31 18.93 11.13
C VAL A 165 -1.60 20.19 10.33
N SER A 166 -0.68 20.55 9.45
CA SER A 166 -0.84 21.70 8.56
C SER A 166 -2.09 21.55 7.68
N ARG A 167 -2.89 22.62 7.57
CA ARG A 167 -4.03 22.68 6.63
C ARG A 167 -3.63 22.38 5.18
N LYS A 168 -2.39 22.67 4.79
CA LYS A 168 -1.88 22.34 3.45
C LYS A 168 -1.84 20.82 3.23
N LEU A 169 -1.38 20.06 4.22
CA LEU A 169 -1.35 18.60 4.20
C LEU A 169 -2.75 18.01 4.14
N ILE A 170 -3.67 18.50 4.98
CA ILE A 170 -5.08 18.04 5.00
C ILE A 170 -5.73 18.26 3.62
N ARG A 171 -5.53 19.44 3.01
CA ARG A 171 -6.04 19.74 1.66
C ARG A 171 -5.45 18.83 0.60
N SER A 172 -4.16 18.50 0.70
CA SER A 172 -3.52 17.58 -0.24
C SER A 172 -4.08 16.17 -0.13
N ALA A 173 -4.17 15.62 1.08
CA ALA A 173 -4.78 14.32 1.33
C ALA A 173 -6.24 14.26 0.84
N ALA A 174 -7.00 15.33 1.08
CA ALA A 174 -8.37 15.42 0.59
C ALA A 174 -8.46 15.48 -0.94
N ARG A 175 -7.54 16.18 -1.60
CA ARG A 175 -7.46 16.22 -3.07
C ARG A 175 -7.15 14.85 -3.66
N ARG A 176 -6.28 14.07 -3.01
CA ARG A 176 -6.03 12.66 -3.37
C ARG A 176 -7.31 11.83 -3.23
N ALA A 177 -7.98 11.91 -2.08
CA ALA A 177 -9.21 11.17 -1.82
C ALA A 177 -10.34 11.52 -2.81
N GLN A 178 -10.40 12.78 -3.28
CA GLN A 178 -11.37 13.24 -4.28
C GLN A 178 -11.24 12.49 -5.63
N THR A 179 -10.05 11.97 -5.96
CA THR A 179 -9.82 11.24 -7.22
C THR A 179 -10.27 9.79 -7.18
N LEU A 180 -10.49 9.21 -5.98
CA LEU A 180 -10.71 7.77 -5.82
C LEU A 180 -11.99 7.30 -6.53
N LEU A 181 -13.12 7.97 -6.28
CA LEU A 181 -14.41 7.57 -6.86
C LEU A 181 -14.46 7.73 -8.40
N PRO A 182 -14.01 8.85 -9.00
CA PRO A 182 -13.90 8.95 -10.46
C PRO A 182 -12.98 7.88 -11.06
N LEU A 183 -11.84 7.59 -10.43
CA LEU A 183 -10.94 6.53 -10.91
C LEU A 183 -11.58 5.16 -10.84
N GLN A 184 -12.33 4.84 -9.77
CA GLN A 184 -13.07 3.59 -9.69
C GLN A 184 -14.06 3.45 -10.84
N ALA A 185 -14.81 4.50 -11.17
CA ALA A 185 -15.74 4.47 -12.31
C ALA A 185 -14.99 4.18 -13.63
N CYS A 186 -13.82 4.80 -13.85
CA CYS A 186 -12.98 4.53 -15.02
C CYS A 186 -12.52 3.07 -15.08
N PHE A 187 -11.95 2.55 -13.99
CA PHE A 187 -11.43 1.18 -13.99
C PHE A 187 -12.52 0.12 -14.02
N GLN A 188 -13.67 0.36 -13.38
CA GLN A 188 -14.82 -0.52 -13.45
C GLN A 188 -15.29 -0.70 -14.90
N GLU A 189 -15.37 0.41 -15.65
CA GLU A 189 -15.76 0.37 -17.06
C GLU A 189 -14.70 -0.32 -17.93
N LEU A 190 -13.41 -0.09 -17.68
CA LEU A 190 -12.33 -0.77 -18.40
C LEU A 190 -12.31 -2.26 -18.12
N ILE A 191 -12.47 -2.69 -16.87
CA ILE A 191 -12.58 -4.10 -16.49
C ILE A 191 -13.72 -4.75 -17.26
N ARG A 192 -14.90 -4.11 -17.27
CA ARG A 192 -16.09 -4.62 -17.96
C ARG A 192 -15.92 -4.71 -19.48
N ARG A 193 -15.37 -3.66 -20.11
CA ARG A 193 -15.16 -3.63 -21.57
C ARG A 193 -14.14 -4.65 -22.06
N ASN A 194 -13.19 -5.04 -21.21
CA ASN A 194 -12.14 -5.99 -21.55
C ASN A 194 -12.41 -7.40 -20.99
N HIS A 195 -13.59 -7.65 -20.42
CA HIS A 195 -13.98 -8.94 -19.85
C HIS A 195 -13.01 -9.46 -18.76
N LEU A 196 -12.51 -8.55 -17.91
CA LEU A 196 -11.51 -8.83 -16.87
C LEU A 196 -12.14 -9.02 -15.47
N GLU A 197 -13.46 -9.07 -15.36
CA GLU A 197 -14.19 -9.07 -14.08
C GLU A 197 -13.75 -10.20 -13.16
N ARG A 198 -13.58 -11.42 -13.70
CA ARG A 198 -13.16 -12.57 -12.91
C ARG A 198 -11.76 -12.41 -12.32
N VAL A 199 -10.83 -11.86 -13.09
CA VAL A 199 -9.45 -11.65 -12.62
C VAL A 199 -9.42 -10.53 -11.60
N ALA A 200 -10.10 -9.42 -11.87
CA ALA A 200 -10.23 -8.31 -10.93
C ALA A 200 -10.84 -8.76 -9.60
N ASP A 201 -11.91 -9.55 -9.62
CA ASP A 201 -12.52 -10.10 -8.40
C ASP A 201 -11.56 -10.97 -7.58
N ILE A 202 -10.75 -11.81 -8.22
CA ILE A 202 -9.74 -12.64 -7.53
C ILE A 202 -8.69 -11.75 -6.85
N GLU A 203 -8.12 -10.80 -7.59
CA GLU A 203 -7.07 -9.90 -7.06
C GLU A 203 -7.60 -9.04 -5.90
N LEU A 204 -8.80 -8.47 -6.05
CA LEU A 204 -9.41 -7.65 -5.01
C LEU A 204 -9.74 -8.46 -3.74
N ARG A 205 -10.21 -9.71 -3.89
CA ARG A 205 -10.47 -10.59 -2.74
C ARG A 205 -9.20 -11.11 -2.07
N ALA A 206 -8.06 -11.13 -2.76
CA ALA A 206 -6.78 -11.54 -2.21
C ALA A 206 -6.19 -10.53 -1.20
N ILE A 207 -6.67 -9.27 -1.19
CA ILE A 207 -6.14 -8.24 -0.30
C ILE A 207 -6.25 -8.66 1.18
N ALA A 208 -7.43 -9.11 1.61
CA ALA A 208 -7.69 -9.47 3.01
C ALA A 208 -6.77 -10.59 3.54
N PRO A 209 -6.63 -11.76 2.86
CA PRO A 209 -5.70 -12.78 3.32
C PRO A 209 -4.23 -12.34 3.25
N VAL A 210 -3.83 -11.50 2.27
CA VAL A 210 -2.46 -10.97 2.22
C VAL A 210 -2.16 -10.08 3.42
N VAL A 211 -3.09 -9.21 3.82
CA VAL A 211 -2.96 -8.39 5.05
C VAL A 211 -2.76 -9.28 6.27
N GLU A 212 -3.53 -10.36 6.39
CA GLU A 212 -3.43 -11.28 7.52
C GLU A 212 -2.11 -12.05 7.53
N MET A 213 -1.66 -12.52 6.37
CA MET A 213 -0.38 -13.20 6.23
C MET A 213 0.79 -12.28 6.62
N GLU A 214 0.81 -11.05 6.13
CA GLU A 214 1.87 -10.08 6.44
C GLU A 214 1.92 -9.71 7.92
N LEU A 215 0.77 -9.50 8.56
CA LEU A 215 0.70 -9.15 9.98
C LEU A 215 1.01 -10.34 10.90
N SER A 216 0.66 -11.56 10.48
CA SER A 216 0.94 -12.78 11.25
C SER A 216 2.40 -13.19 11.15
N GLY A 217 3.03 -12.95 9.98
CA GLY A 217 4.41 -13.29 9.70
C GLY A 217 4.68 -14.80 9.75
N ILE A 218 5.96 -15.13 9.96
CA ILE A 218 6.41 -16.50 10.18
C ILE A 218 7.34 -16.52 11.38
N TYR A 219 7.12 -17.47 12.29
CA TYR A 219 7.98 -17.64 13.47
C TYR A 219 9.32 -18.25 13.06
N LEU A 220 10.40 -17.72 13.62
CA LEU A 220 11.76 -18.24 13.44
C LEU A 220 12.25 -18.85 14.75
N ASP A 221 12.71 -20.09 14.71
CA ASP A 221 13.51 -20.67 15.79
C ASP A 221 14.88 -19.99 15.82
N GLU A 222 15.02 -19.02 16.70
CA GLU A 222 16.24 -18.24 16.85
C GLU A 222 17.46 -19.09 17.22
N GLY A 223 17.27 -20.12 18.06
CA GLY A 223 18.36 -21.00 18.50
C GLY A 223 18.90 -21.84 17.35
N ALA A 224 18.00 -22.47 16.59
CA ALA A 224 18.36 -23.23 15.40
C ALA A 224 18.99 -22.32 14.32
N ALA A 225 18.42 -21.13 14.11
CA ALA A 225 18.95 -20.16 13.14
C ALA A 225 20.37 -19.71 13.49
N ARG A 226 20.63 -19.36 14.75
CA ARG A 226 21.98 -18.96 15.21
C ARG A 226 22.99 -20.10 15.08
N LYS A 227 22.59 -21.34 15.43
CA LYS A 227 23.44 -22.52 15.26
C LYS A 227 23.82 -22.73 13.80
N LEU A 228 22.83 -22.69 12.90
CA LEU A 228 23.07 -22.84 11.47
C LEU A 228 23.98 -21.72 10.93
N ALA A 229 23.77 -20.47 11.35
CA ALA A 229 24.63 -19.36 10.94
C ALA A 229 26.10 -19.60 11.34
N ALA A 230 26.36 -19.99 12.60
CA ALA A 230 27.70 -20.29 13.09
C ALA A 230 28.35 -21.47 12.34
N GLU A 231 27.59 -22.52 12.02
CA GLU A 231 28.07 -23.65 11.21
C GLU A 231 28.48 -23.22 9.79
N LYS A 232 27.69 -22.32 9.16
CA LYS A 232 28.01 -21.79 7.83
C LYS A 232 29.21 -20.85 7.84
N GLU A 233 29.35 -20.01 8.86
CA GLU A 233 30.55 -19.17 9.04
C GLU A 233 31.80 -20.03 9.21
N ALA A 234 31.76 -21.07 10.05
CA ALA A 234 32.88 -21.99 10.21
C ALA A 234 33.22 -22.73 8.90
N ALA A 235 32.22 -23.14 8.12
CA ALA A 235 32.42 -23.75 6.81
C ALA A 235 33.05 -22.78 5.80
N LEU A 236 32.62 -21.51 5.80
CA LEU A 236 33.19 -20.46 4.95
C LEU A 236 34.67 -20.21 5.28
N VAL A 237 35.02 -20.10 6.56
CA VAL A 237 36.41 -19.91 7.00
C VAL A 237 37.29 -21.07 6.51
N ARG A 238 36.82 -22.31 6.66
CA ARG A 238 37.55 -23.49 6.14
C ARG A 238 37.74 -23.43 4.63
N ALA A 239 36.68 -23.16 3.86
CA ALA A 239 36.77 -23.07 2.41
C ALA A 239 37.76 -21.97 1.95
N VAL A 240 37.79 -20.82 2.63
CA VAL A 240 38.76 -19.75 2.35
C VAL A 240 40.19 -20.21 2.64
N MET A 241 40.42 -20.90 3.76
CA MET A 241 41.73 -21.45 4.10
C MET A 241 42.20 -22.48 3.07
N ASP A 242 41.33 -23.38 2.65
CA ASP A 242 41.63 -24.41 1.65
C ASP A 242 41.97 -23.79 0.28
N LEU A 243 41.25 -22.74 -0.13
CA LEU A 243 41.54 -21.98 -1.34
C LEU A 243 42.90 -21.28 -1.27
N GLN A 244 43.22 -20.66 -0.13
CA GLN A 244 44.51 -20.00 0.08
C GLN A 244 45.68 -20.99 0.07
N ALA A 245 45.50 -22.16 0.69
CA ALA A 245 46.48 -23.24 0.66
C ALA A 245 46.71 -23.73 -0.78
N SER A 246 45.63 -24.04 -1.50
CA SER A 246 45.70 -24.49 -2.90
C SER A 246 46.37 -23.47 -3.82
N ALA A 247 46.10 -22.17 -3.63
CA ALA A 247 46.73 -21.10 -4.40
C ALA A 247 48.24 -20.99 -4.12
N ARG A 248 48.67 -21.18 -2.86
CA ARG A 248 50.10 -21.20 -2.49
C ARG A 248 50.82 -22.40 -3.12
N ASP A 249 50.20 -23.58 -3.06
CA ASP A 249 50.76 -24.80 -3.65
C ASP A 249 50.88 -24.68 -5.18
N TRP A 250 49.89 -24.07 -5.83
CA TRP A 250 49.95 -23.80 -7.26
C TRP A 250 51.07 -22.82 -7.61
N LEU A 251 51.21 -21.71 -6.87
CA LEU A 251 52.28 -20.73 -7.09
C LEU A 251 53.67 -21.32 -6.86
N SER A 252 53.85 -22.17 -5.85
CA SER A 252 55.13 -22.84 -5.60
C SER A 252 55.47 -23.85 -6.69
N SER A 253 54.47 -24.54 -7.27
CA SER A 253 54.68 -25.47 -8.39
C SER A 253 55.15 -24.78 -9.67
N ILE A 254 54.74 -23.52 -9.91
CA ILE A 254 55.17 -22.71 -11.06
C ILE A 254 56.55 -22.08 -10.83
N ALA A 255 56.92 -21.77 -9.58
CA ALA A 255 58.23 -21.20 -9.27
C ALA A 255 59.39 -22.21 -9.38
N LEU A 256 59.09 -23.51 -9.39
CA LEU A 256 60.06 -24.61 -9.50
C LEU A 256 60.20 -25.18 -10.92
N SER A 257 59.44 -24.67 -11.89
CA SER A 257 59.52 -25.00 -13.32
C SER A 257 60.21 -23.91 -14.12
#